data_AF-U1F7M3-F1
#
_entry.id   AF-U1F7M3-F1
#
_cell.length_a   1.000
_cell.length_b   1.000
_cell.length_c   1.000
_cell.angle_alpha   90.00
_cell.angle_beta   90.00
_cell.angle_gamma   90.00
#
_symmetry.space_group_name_H-M   'P 1'
#
loop_
_entity.id
_entity.type
_entity.pdbx_description
1 polymer ?
#
loop_
_entity_poly.entity_id
_entity_poly.type
_entity_poly.pdbx_seq_one_letter_code
_entity_poly.pdbx_strand_id
1 'polypeptide(L)'
;PQAANAPRPTTSTQPTTTDGTPDNWDPSPRDYAVLTGQNLDGTALDHNSIKDDKGKPLPKGGCTAESLARLSVTGGTAPHQQLGDLVAKGMDDSLDRVEHDSRLAPLKQNWVQCMKDAGHPVPSWSEPPKASSELTKDGSDLSVDHQLAAMTCARKDNIPALQYSLDTEYQKSWIGRNKNDLESLHSDFQQEMTKATKVVKR
;
A
#
# COMPACT_ATOMS: atom_id res chain seq x y z
N PRO A 1 15.00 41.82 -1.70
CA PRO A 1 14.34 40.66 -1.06
C PRO A 1 14.73 39.36 -1.78
N GLN A 2 15.76 38.69 -1.26
CA GLN A 2 16.24 37.40 -1.77
C GLN A 2 15.26 36.31 -1.33
N ALA A 3 14.70 35.58 -2.30
CA ALA A 3 13.95 34.37 -2.03
C ALA A 3 14.93 33.29 -1.57
N ALA A 4 14.71 32.76 -0.35
CA ALA A 4 15.50 31.68 0.19
C ALA A 4 15.34 30.43 -0.69
N ASN A 5 16.47 29.89 -1.16
CA ASN A 5 16.54 28.57 -1.79
C ASN A 5 16.09 27.52 -0.76
N ALA A 6 14.86 27.03 -0.90
CA ALA A 6 14.44 25.81 -0.21
C ALA A 6 15.27 24.64 -0.77
N PRO A 7 15.88 23.80 0.08
CA PRO A 7 16.57 22.61 -0.40
C PRO A 7 15.57 21.69 -1.10
N ARG A 8 15.88 21.33 -2.35
CA ARG A 8 15.19 20.28 -3.10
C ARG A 8 15.17 19.01 -2.23
N PRO A 9 14.04 18.30 -2.06
CA PRO A 9 14.04 17.02 -1.38
C PRO A 9 15.03 16.11 -2.09
N THR A 10 16.11 15.72 -1.42
CA THR A 10 16.99 14.66 -1.89
C THR A 10 16.15 13.41 -1.94
N THR A 11 15.87 12.92 -3.14
CA THR A 11 15.33 11.60 -3.38
C THR A 11 16.28 10.62 -2.69
N SER A 12 15.88 10.10 -1.53
CA SER A 12 16.54 8.94 -0.95
C SER A 12 16.26 7.81 -1.91
N THR A 13 17.26 7.45 -2.71
CA THR A 13 17.25 6.25 -3.54
C THR A 13 17.48 5.03 -2.64
N GLN A 14 16.67 4.89 -1.59
CA GLN A 14 16.53 3.59 -0.95
C GLN A 14 15.65 2.75 -1.89
N PRO A 15 16.11 1.55 -2.29
CA PRO A 15 15.26 0.60 -2.98
C PRO A 15 14.02 0.40 -2.12
N THR A 16 12.84 0.75 -2.64
CA THR A 16 11.58 0.30 -2.08
C THR A 16 11.42 -1.16 -2.44
N THR A 17 12.13 -2.05 -1.75
CA THR A 17 11.71 -3.44 -1.66
C THR A 17 10.51 -3.44 -0.71
N THR A 18 9.32 -3.55 -1.28
CA THR A 18 8.05 -3.66 -0.55
C THR A 18 7.97 -4.91 0.32
N ASP A 19 8.92 -5.83 0.21
CA ASP A 19 9.14 -6.90 1.15
C ASP A 19 10.39 -6.58 1.97
N GLY A 20 10.27 -6.44 3.29
CA GLY A 20 11.39 -6.25 4.23
C GLY A 20 12.36 -7.44 4.31
N THR A 21 12.49 -8.20 3.23
CA THR A 21 13.41 -9.30 3.05
C THR A 21 14.80 -8.72 2.80
N PRO A 22 15.78 -8.97 3.70
CA PRO A 22 17.14 -8.51 3.48
C PRO A 22 17.69 -9.02 2.14
N ASP A 23 18.47 -8.19 1.45
CA ASP A 23 19.30 -8.66 0.33
C ASP A 23 20.16 -9.83 0.84
N ASN A 24 19.97 -11.02 0.28
CA ASN A 24 20.54 -12.32 0.67
C ASN A 24 19.80 -13.13 1.76
N TRP A 25 18.49 -12.93 1.95
CA TRP A 25 17.68 -13.88 2.71
C TRP A 25 17.51 -15.21 1.94
N ASP A 26 18.37 -16.19 2.27
CA ASP A 26 18.31 -17.57 1.80
C ASP A 26 18.20 -18.52 3.00
N PRO A 27 17.03 -18.56 3.69
CA PRO A 27 16.86 -19.45 4.82
C PRO A 27 16.89 -20.89 4.34
N SER A 28 17.56 -21.77 5.08
CA SER A 28 17.41 -23.19 4.80
C SER A 28 15.93 -23.60 4.94
N PRO A 29 15.47 -24.68 4.28
CA PRO A 29 14.10 -25.18 4.46
C PRO A 29 13.74 -25.39 5.94
N ARG A 30 14.74 -25.76 6.75
CA ARG A 30 14.59 -25.93 8.20
C ARG A 30 14.41 -24.58 8.90
N ASP A 31 15.18 -23.55 8.55
CA ASP A 31 15.06 -22.23 9.18
C ASP A 31 13.71 -21.59 8.86
N TYR A 32 13.25 -21.72 7.60
CA TYR A 32 11.93 -21.26 7.20
C TYR A 32 10.82 -21.98 7.99
N ALA A 33 10.92 -23.30 8.13
CA ALA A 33 9.96 -24.09 8.90
C ALA A 33 9.97 -23.78 10.40
N VAL A 34 11.13 -23.51 10.99
CA VAL A 34 11.24 -23.08 12.39
C VAL A 34 10.57 -21.72 12.58
N LEU A 35 10.83 -20.79 11.67
CA LEU A 35 10.29 -19.42 11.76
C LEU A 35 8.76 -19.40 11.57
N THR A 36 8.26 -20.06 10.54
CA THR A 36 6.86 -19.91 10.06
C THR A 36 5.94 -21.08 10.41
N GLY A 37 6.49 -22.25 10.77
CA GLY A 37 5.72 -23.49 10.89
C GLY A 37 5.19 -24.01 9.55
N GLN A 38 5.79 -23.60 8.42
CA GLN A 38 5.40 -23.99 7.06
C GLN A 38 6.60 -24.56 6.29
N ASN A 39 6.32 -25.38 5.28
CA ASN A 39 7.29 -25.74 4.25
C ASN A 39 7.53 -24.56 3.30
N LEU A 40 8.60 -24.61 2.51
CA LEU A 40 8.92 -23.58 1.50
C LEU A 40 7.83 -23.42 0.42
N ASP A 41 6.98 -24.42 0.22
CA ASP A 41 5.82 -24.36 -0.68
C ASP A 41 4.56 -23.73 -0.04
N GLY A 42 4.67 -23.25 1.20
CA GLY A 42 3.58 -22.63 1.96
C GLY A 42 2.65 -23.62 2.68
N THR A 43 2.85 -24.93 2.52
CA THR A 43 2.03 -25.93 3.23
C THR A 43 2.35 -25.93 4.73
N ALA A 44 1.32 -26.11 5.56
CA ALA A 44 1.49 -26.19 7.01
C ALA A 44 2.31 -27.44 7.39
N LEU A 45 3.33 -27.24 8.21
CA LEU A 45 4.15 -28.31 8.76
C LEU A 45 3.43 -28.95 9.94
N ASP A 46 3.58 -30.27 10.14
CA ASP A 46 3.20 -30.88 11.41
C ASP A 46 4.15 -30.35 12.49
N HIS A 47 3.60 -29.59 13.44
CA HIS A 47 4.35 -29.02 14.56
C HIS A 47 5.12 -30.06 15.40
N ASN A 48 4.74 -31.34 15.36
CA ASN A 48 5.48 -32.43 16.03
C ASN A 48 6.73 -32.89 15.27
N SER A 49 6.86 -32.52 13.99
CA SER A 49 7.95 -32.99 13.12
C SER A 49 9.27 -32.26 13.35
N ILE A 50 9.25 -31.06 13.93
CA ILE A 50 10.44 -30.32 14.34
C ILE A 50 10.42 -30.13 15.85
N LYS A 51 11.54 -30.44 16.48
CA LYS A 51 11.73 -30.31 17.93
C LYS A 51 12.85 -29.32 18.24
N ASP A 52 12.72 -28.63 19.36
CA ASP A 52 13.79 -27.83 19.96
C ASP A 52 14.90 -28.72 20.54
N ASP A 53 15.98 -28.11 21.03
CA ASP A 53 17.12 -28.80 21.62
C ASP A 53 16.76 -29.60 22.89
N LYS A 54 15.57 -29.39 23.45
CA LYS A 54 15.02 -30.12 24.61
C LYS A 54 14.03 -31.21 24.19
N GLY A 55 13.89 -31.46 22.89
CA GLY A 55 12.98 -32.46 22.34
C GLY A 55 11.50 -32.06 22.35
N LYS A 56 11.18 -30.79 22.63
CA LYS A 56 9.81 -30.28 22.64
C LYS A 56 9.39 -29.89 21.21
N PRO A 57 8.17 -30.27 20.76
CA PRO A 57 7.62 -29.80 19.49
C PRO A 57 7.64 -28.27 19.38
N LEU A 58 7.86 -27.76 18.17
CA LEU A 58 7.68 -26.34 17.91
C LEU A 58 6.21 -25.92 18.09
N PRO A 59 5.96 -24.64 18.44
CA PRO A 59 4.62 -24.08 18.40
C PRO A 59 3.99 -24.23 17.01
N LYS A 60 2.67 -24.42 16.96
CA LYS A 60 1.92 -24.37 15.70
C LYS A 60 2.11 -22.98 15.08
N GLY A 61 2.60 -22.92 13.83
CA GLY A 61 2.95 -21.65 13.15
C GLY A 61 4.35 -21.11 13.48
N GLY A 62 5.22 -21.91 14.12
CA GLY A 62 6.62 -21.59 14.34
C GLY A 62 6.88 -20.47 15.36
N CYS A 63 8.12 -19.98 15.38
CA CYS A 63 8.55 -18.89 16.26
C CYS A 63 7.77 -17.58 16.01
N THR A 64 7.32 -17.33 14.79
CA THR A 64 6.49 -16.17 14.46
C THR A 64 5.15 -16.24 15.19
N ALA A 65 4.44 -17.37 15.13
CA ALA A 65 3.17 -17.52 15.83
C ALA A 65 3.32 -17.46 17.36
N GLU A 66 4.40 -18.01 17.93
CA GLU A 66 4.68 -17.86 19.36
C GLU A 66 4.94 -16.40 19.74
N SER A 67 5.74 -15.70 18.94
CA SER A 67 6.03 -14.27 19.17
C SER A 67 4.76 -13.45 19.11
N LEU A 68 3.92 -13.67 18.08
CA LEU A 68 2.61 -13.03 17.95
C LEU A 68 1.69 -13.36 19.13
N ALA A 69 1.62 -14.61 19.59
CA ALA A 69 0.83 -14.98 20.77
C ALA A 69 1.31 -14.26 22.04
N ARG A 70 2.63 -14.11 22.20
CA ARG A 70 3.23 -13.37 23.33
C ARG A 70 3.01 -11.87 23.22
N LEU A 71 2.94 -11.32 22.02
CA LEU A 71 2.72 -9.90 21.78
C LEU A 71 1.23 -9.52 21.75
N SER A 72 0.36 -10.48 21.42
CA SER A 72 -1.08 -10.26 21.25
C SER A 72 -1.71 -9.68 22.51
N VAL A 73 -2.57 -8.68 22.29
CA VAL A 73 -3.39 -8.03 23.31
C VAL A 73 -4.82 -8.61 23.29
N THR A 74 -5.30 -9.03 22.12
CA THR A 74 -6.70 -9.44 21.88
C THR A 74 -6.89 -10.93 21.58
N GLY A 75 -5.81 -11.72 21.50
CA GLY A 75 -5.87 -13.17 21.23
C GLY A 75 -6.16 -13.56 19.78
N GLY A 76 -6.17 -12.60 18.85
CA GLY A 76 -6.40 -12.79 17.41
C GLY A 76 -5.32 -12.14 16.53
N THR A 77 -5.71 -11.68 15.33
CA THR A 77 -4.84 -10.88 14.43
C THR A 77 -4.22 -9.72 15.19
N ALA A 78 -2.95 -9.45 14.94
CA ALA A 78 -2.22 -8.44 15.67
C ALA A 78 -2.83 -7.04 15.45
N PRO A 79 -2.97 -6.20 16.50
CA PRO A 79 -3.56 -4.87 16.39
C PRO A 79 -2.94 -3.98 15.30
N HIS A 80 -1.61 -4.04 15.12
CA HIS A 80 -0.94 -3.30 14.04
C HIS A 80 -1.42 -3.70 12.64
N GLN A 81 -1.67 -4.98 12.41
CA GLN A 81 -2.17 -5.49 11.13
C GLN A 81 -3.62 -5.05 10.92
N GLN A 82 -4.47 -5.19 11.94
CA GLN A 82 -5.87 -4.76 11.88
C GLN A 82 -6.00 -3.25 11.61
N LEU A 83 -5.15 -2.44 12.25
CA LEU A 83 -5.11 -1.00 12.01
C LEU A 83 -4.67 -0.69 10.57
N GLY A 84 -3.63 -1.37 10.09
CA GLY A 84 -3.16 -1.26 8.69
C GLY A 84 -4.26 -1.60 7.69
N ASP A 85 -4.96 -2.72 7.88
CA ASP A 85 -6.05 -3.17 7.03
C ASP A 85 -7.21 -2.16 7.01
N LEU A 86 -7.57 -1.59 8.17
CA LEU A 86 -8.64 -0.59 8.27
C LEU A 86 -8.28 0.72 7.56
N VAL A 87 -7.02 1.15 7.65
CA VAL A 87 -6.51 2.34 6.96
C VAL A 87 -6.49 2.10 5.44
N ALA A 88 -5.96 0.96 4.98
CA ALA A 88 -5.93 0.59 3.57
C ALA A 88 -7.33 0.57 2.97
N LYS A 89 -8.29 -0.05 3.67
CA LYS A 89 -9.71 -0.05 3.26
C LYS A 89 -10.28 1.36 3.11
N GLY A 90 -9.88 2.30 3.96
CA GLY A 90 -10.28 3.69 3.87
C GLY A 90 -9.71 4.43 2.66
N MET A 91 -8.45 4.13 2.30
CA MET A 91 -7.84 4.65 1.09
C MET A 91 -8.56 4.11 -0.16
N ASP A 92 -8.83 2.80 -0.19
CA ASP A 92 -9.54 2.16 -1.30
C ASP A 92 -10.98 2.70 -1.45
N ASP A 93 -11.73 2.85 -0.35
CA ASP A 93 -13.09 3.45 -0.36
C ASP A 93 -13.06 4.87 -0.94
N SER A 94 -12.07 5.68 -0.54
CA SER A 94 -11.97 7.05 -1.04
C SER A 94 -11.70 7.08 -2.54
N LEU A 95 -10.70 6.31 -3.00
CA LEU A 95 -10.31 6.27 -4.41
C LEU A 95 -11.44 5.74 -5.30
N ASP A 96 -12.12 4.67 -4.88
CA ASP A 96 -13.27 4.12 -5.59
C ASP A 96 -14.40 5.16 -5.74
N ARG A 97 -14.69 5.88 -4.65
CA ARG A 97 -15.74 6.92 -4.66
C ARG A 97 -15.35 8.13 -5.50
N VAL A 98 -14.07 8.52 -5.55
CA VAL A 98 -13.60 9.54 -6.49
C VAL A 98 -13.77 9.05 -7.91
N GLU A 99 -13.35 7.83 -8.23
CA GLU A 99 -13.39 7.32 -9.60
C GLU A 99 -14.82 7.32 -10.18
N HIS A 100 -15.79 7.00 -9.32
CA HIS A 100 -17.22 6.95 -9.64
C HIS A 100 -18.00 8.25 -9.32
N ASP A 101 -17.32 9.34 -8.93
CA ASP A 101 -18.01 10.61 -8.62
C ASP A 101 -18.66 11.21 -9.87
N SER A 102 -19.98 11.43 -9.81
CA SER A 102 -20.77 11.92 -10.94
C SER A 102 -20.34 13.31 -11.44
N ARG A 103 -19.69 14.12 -10.58
CA ARG A 103 -19.15 15.44 -10.98
C ARG A 103 -17.97 15.32 -11.93
N LEU A 104 -17.24 14.20 -11.92
CA LEU A 104 -16.10 13.98 -12.82
C LEU A 104 -16.53 13.45 -14.19
N ALA A 105 -17.67 12.76 -14.30
CA ALA A 105 -18.12 12.18 -15.57
C ALA A 105 -18.14 13.17 -16.75
N PRO A 106 -18.75 14.37 -16.66
CA PRO A 106 -18.72 15.33 -17.77
C PRO A 106 -17.31 15.86 -18.05
N LEU A 107 -16.48 16.04 -17.01
CA LEU A 107 -15.11 16.54 -17.18
C LEU A 107 -14.20 15.50 -17.85
N LYS A 108 -14.38 14.23 -17.51
CA LYS A 108 -13.70 13.10 -18.17
C LYS A 108 -14.04 13.08 -19.66
N GLN A 109 -15.29 13.35 -20.05
CA GLN A 109 -15.68 13.46 -21.46
C GLN A 109 -15.06 14.67 -22.17
N ASN A 110 -15.04 15.84 -21.52
CA ASN A 110 -14.38 17.02 -22.05
C ASN A 110 -12.87 16.79 -22.25
N TRP A 111 -12.24 16.09 -21.31
CA TRP A 111 -10.83 15.73 -21.42
C TRP A 111 -10.56 14.82 -22.62
N VAL A 112 -11.39 13.79 -22.86
CA VAL A 112 -11.27 12.92 -24.04
C VAL A 112 -11.37 13.73 -25.33
N GLN A 113 -12.31 14.67 -25.39
CA GLN A 113 -12.45 15.56 -26.55
C GLN A 113 -11.21 16.48 -26.71
N CYS A 114 -10.69 17.05 -25.62
CA CYS A 114 -9.48 17.86 -25.65
C CYS A 114 -8.26 17.07 -26.15
N MET A 115 -8.10 15.82 -25.71
CA MET A 115 -7.04 14.94 -26.16
C MET A 115 -7.14 14.64 -27.66
N LYS A 116 -8.36 14.40 -28.17
CA LYS A 116 -8.62 14.25 -29.60
C LYS A 116 -8.24 15.52 -30.39
N ASP A 117 -8.61 16.70 -29.90
CA ASP A 117 -8.28 17.97 -30.55
C ASP A 117 -6.78 18.28 -30.52
N ALA A 118 -6.06 17.77 -29.51
CA ALA A 118 -4.60 17.84 -29.40
C ALA A 118 -3.86 16.80 -30.26
N GLY A 119 -4.57 15.97 -31.03
CA GLY A 119 -3.94 14.94 -31.88
C GLY A 119 -3.64 13.62 -31.18
N HIS A 120 -4.11 13.43 -29.94
CA HIS A 120 -3.90 12.23 -29.13
C HIS A 120 -5.24 11.54 -28.78
N PRO A 121 -5.99 11.01 -29.74
CA PRO A 121 -7.29 10.40 -29.46
C PRO A 121 -7.16 9.18 -28.55
N VAL A 122 -7.98 9.15 -27.50
CA VAL A 122 -8.08 8.05 -26.54
C VAL A 122 -9.54 7.62 -26.41
N PRO A 123 -9.83 6.33 -26.15
CA PRO A 123 -11.20 5.83 -26.09
C PRO A 123 -11.96 6.28 -24.84
N SER A 124 -11.26 6.48 -23.72
CA SER A 124 -11.83 6.96 -22.46
C SER A 124 -10.74 7.58 -21.57
N TRP A 125 -11.15 8.16 -20.44
CA TRP A 125 -10.24 8.65 -19.41
C TRP A 125 -9.36 7.56 -18.79
N SER A 126 -9.90 6.35 -18.62
CA SER A 126 -9.27 5.24 -17.89
C SER A 126 -8.48 4.28 -18.77
N GLU A 127 -8.55 4.44 -20.09
CA GLU A 127 -7.85 3.57 -21.04
C GLU A 127 -6.65 4.33 -21.63
N PRO A 128 -5.41 3.83 -21.44
CA PRO A 128 -4.27 4.35 -22.19
C PRO A 128 -4.50 4.11 -23.70
N PRO A 129 -3.87 4.90 -24.59
CA PRO A 129 -3.96 4.66 -26.02
C PRO A 129 -3.53 3.23 -26.36
N LYS A 130 -4.29 2.57 -27.25
CA LYS A 130 -4.21 1.13 -27.55
C LYS A 130 -2.92 0.66 -28.24
N ALA A 131 -1.99 1.56 -28.56
CA ALA A 131 -0.79 1.21 -29.32
C ALA A 131 0.32 0.71 -28.40
N SER A 132 0.29 -0.59 -28.09
CA SER A 132 1.42 -1.30 -27.46
C SER A 132 2.69 -1.33 -28.32
N SER A 133 2.64 -0.84 -29.56
CA SER A 133 3.79 -0.71 -30.47
C SER A 133 4.62 0.56 -30.25
N GLU A 134 4.23 1.45 -29.33
CA GLU A 134 4.94 2.72 -29.05
C GLU A 134 5.82 2.66 -27.78
N LEU A 135 5.77 1.57 -27.02
CA LEU A 135 6.71 1.35 -25.92
C LEU A 135 8.08 0.98 -26.49
N THR A 136 9.05 1.89 -26.37
CA THR A 136 10.46 1.59 -26.61
C THR A 136 10.93 0.47 -25.66
N LYS A 137 12.05 -0.18 -26.02
CA LYS A 137 12.62 -1.35 -25.27
C LYS A 137 12.94 -1.08 -23.79
N ASP A 138 13.01 0.17 -23.37
CA ASP A 138 13.21 0.64 -21.99
C ASP A 138 11.91 1.04 -21.27
N GLY A 139 10.74 0.89 -21.92
CA GLY A 139 9.43 1.13 -21.32
C GLY A 139 9.00 2.59 -21.27
N SER A 140 9.78 3.52 -21.85
CA SER A 140 9.44 4.93 -21.93
C SER A 140 8.98 5.30 -23.34
N ASP A 141 7.70 5.15 -23.64
CA ASP A 141 6.95 6.27 -24.24
C ASP A 141 5.45 5.94 -24.43
N LEU A 142 4.64 6.47 -23.53
CA LEU A 142 3.64 7.44 -24.01
C LEU A 142 4.48 8.69 -24.26
N SER A 143 4.64 9.12 -25.52
CA SER A 143 5.55 10.22 -25.85
C SER A 143 5.38 11.37 -24.86
N VAL A 144 6.48 12.01 -24.44
CA VAL A 144 6.43 13.18 -23.53
C VAL A 144 5.35 14.19 -23.95
N ASP A 145 5.14 14.33 -25.26
CA ASP A 145 4.07 15.11 -25.88
C ASP A 145 2.65 14.66 -25.47
N HIS A 146 2.33 13.37 -25.51
CA HIS A 146 1.07 12.81 -25.01
C HIS A 146 0.85 13.15 -23.53
N GLN A 147 1.86 12.98 -22.68
CA GLN A 147 1.76 13.26 -21.24
C GLN A 147 1.54 14.76 -20.98
N LEU A 148 2.22 15.63 -21.74
CA LEU A 148 2.02 17.07 -21.68
C LEU A 148 0.62 17.47 -22.14
N ALA A 149 0.10 16.85 -23.21
CA ALA A 149 -1.27 17.05 -23.67
C ALA A 149 -2.29 16.60 -22.62
N ALA A 150 -2.12 15.41 -22.03
CA ALA A 150 -2.97 14.87 -20.97
C ALA A 150 -3.06 15.82 -19.77
N MET A 151 -1.92 16.32 -19.29
CA MET A 151 -1.86 17.28 -18.19
C MET A 151 -2.46 18.65 -18.57
N THR A 152 -2.20 19.13 -19.78
CA THR A 152 -2.77 20.39 -20.26
C THR A 152 -4.29 20.31 -20.37
N CYS A 153 -4.81 19.22 -20.93
CA CYS A 153 -6.25 18.98 -21.04
C CYS A 153 -6.90 18.82 -19.67
N ALA A 154 -6.29 18.10 -18.73
CA ALA A 154 -6.85 17.92 -17.39
C ALA A 154 -6.91 19.23 -16.60
N ARG A 155 -5.95 20.14 -16.84
CA ARG A 155 -5.90 21.46 -16.21
C ARG A 155 -6.98 22.43 -16.72
N LYS A 156 -7.45 22.31 -17.96
CA LYS A 156 -8.49 23.21 -18.51
C LYS A 156 -9.75 23.20 -17.66
N ASP A 157 -10.15 22.02 -17.21
CA ASP A 157 -11.33 21.81 -16.37
C ASP A 157 -10.99 21.59 -14.89
N ASN A 158 -9.72 21.82 -14.52
CA ASN A 158 -9.20 21.68 -13.16
C ASN A 158 -9.52 20.32 -12.51
N ILE A 159 -9.52 19.25 -13.32
CA ILE A 159 -9.86 17.88 -12.90
C ILE A 159 -9.00 17.42 -11.70
N PRO A 160 -7.66 17.62 -11.67
CA PRO A 160 -6.84 17.16 -10.55
C PRO A 160 -7.22 17.83 -9.22
N ALA A 161 -7.57 19.12 -9.23
CA ALA A 161 -7.96 19.83 -8.02
C ALA A 161 -9.32 19.34 -7.50
N LEU A 162 -10.26 19.04 -8.41
CA LEU A 162 -11.53 18.44 -8.03
C LEU A 162 -11.31 17.05 -7.45
N GLN A 163 -10.59 16.16 -8.14
CA GLN A 163 -10.27 14.81 -7.64
C GLN A 163 -9.64 14.84 -6.25
N TYR A 164 -8.66 15.71 -6.02
CA TYR A 164 -8.02 15.87 -4.71
C TYR A 164 -8.99 16.36 -3.63
N SER A 165 -9.86 17.32 -3.97
CA SER A 165 -10.87 17.83 -3.03
C SER A 165 -11.88 16.75 -2.67
N LEU A 166 -12.29 15.93 -3.64
CA LEU A 166 -13.21 14.81 -3.43
C LEU A 166 -12.60 13.72 -2.57
N ASP A 167 -11.37 13.31 -2.91
CA ASP A 167 -10.60 12.33 -2.14
C ASP A 167 -10.48 12.77 -0.68
N THR A 168 -10.10 14.02 -0.45
CA THR A 168 -10.00 14.59 0.90
C THR A 168 -11.32 14.52 1.67
N GLU A 169 -12.44 14.88 1.04
CA GLU A 169 -13.76 14.82 1.69
C GLU A 169 -14.23 13.39 1.95
N TYR A 170 -13.92 12.45 1.06
CA TYR A 170 -14.23 11.04 1.24
C TYR A 170 -13.38 10.39 2.33
N GLN A 171 -12.08 10.70 2.39
CA GLN A 171 -11.22 10.29 3.52
C GLN A 171 -11.71 10.86 4.85
N LYS A 172 -12.03 12.16 4.93
CA LYS A 172 -12.60 12.77 6.16
C LYS A 172 -13.89 12.08 6.58
N SER A 173 -14.77 11.81 5.63
CA SER A 173 -16.03 11.12 5.88
C SER A 173 -15.81 9.68 6.37
N TRP A 174 -14.86 8.96 5.77
CA TRP A 174 -14.46 7.60 6.19
C TRP A 174 -13.90 7.62 7.62
N ILE A 175 -12.96 8.52 7.92
CA ILE A 175 -12.39 8.70 9.27
C ILE A 175 -13.50 9.01 10.27
N GLY A 176 -14.44 9.90 9.92
CA GLY A 176 -15.56 10.25 10.78
C GLY A 176 -16.45 9.05 11.13
N ARG A 177 -16.75 8.19 10.14
CA ARG A 177 -17.58 6.98 10.35
C ARG A 177 -16.85 5.88 11.12
N ASN A 178 -15.53 5.76 10.95
CA ASN A 178 -14.71 4.71 11.56
C ASN A 178 -13.91 5.19 12.77
N LYS A 179 -14.24 6.37 13.32
CA LYS A 179 -13.46 7.02 14.39
C LYS A 179 -13.23 6.09 15.59
N ASN A 180 -14.29 5.45 16.08
CA ASN A 180 -14.20 4.60 17.26
C ASN A 180 -13.30 3.38 17.01
N ASP A 181 -13.41 2.76 15.83
CA ASP A 181 -12.60 1.60 15.46
C ASP A 181 -11.12 1.99 15.32
N LEU A 182 -10.85 3.14 14.69
CA LEU A 182 -9.49 3.69 14.58
C LEU A 182 -8.89 4.01 15.96
N GLU A 183 -9.66 4.65 16.85
CA GLU A 183 -9.22 4.97 18.20
C GLU A 183 -8.97 3.72 19.04
N SER A 184 -9.84 2.72 18.94
CA SER A 184 -9.70 1.43 19.64
C SER A 184 -8.46 0.67 19.15
N LEU A 185 -8.30 0.51 17.84
CA LEU A 185 -7.17 -0.20 17.26
C LEU A 185 -5.85 0.53 17.50
N HIS A 186 -5.83 1.86 17.48
CA HIS A 186 -4.66 2.63 17.85
C HIS A 186 -4.27 2.39 19.32
N SER A 187 -5.24 2.38 20.24
CA SER A 187 -5.00 2.05 21.65
C SER A 187 -4.43 0.63 21.81
N ASP A 188 -5.02 -0.36 21.15
CA ASP A 188 -4.55 -1.74 21.20
C ASP A 188 -3.13 -1.89 20.63
N PHE A 189 -2.82 -1.18 19.54
CA PHE A 189 -1.48 -1.11 18.99
C PHE A 189 -0.47 -0.48 19.95
N GLN A 190 -0.83 0.59 20.67
CA GLN A 190 0.07 1.16 21.69
C GLN A 190 0.32 0.20 22.86
N GLN A 191 -0.67 -0.59 23.24
CA GLN A 191 -0.50 -1.64 24.24
C GLN A 191 0.43 -2.76 23.75
N GLU A 192 0.27 -3.19 22.50
CA GLU A 192 1.16 -4.15 21.83
C GLU A 192 2.61 -3.64 21.85
N MET A 193 2.86 -2.39 21.47
CA MET A 193 4.19 -1.78 21.48
C MET A 193 4.79 -1.65 22.89
N THR A 194 3.96 -1.36 23.89
CA THR A 194 4.39 -1.33 25.30
C THR A 194 4.82 -2.72 25.77
N LYS A 195 4.08 -3.76 25.37
CA LYS A 195 4.41 -5.16 25.67
C LYS A 195 5.70 -5.58 24.96
N ALA A 196 5.84 -5.26 23.67
CA ALA A 196 7.04 -5.53 22.88
C ALA A 196 8.29 -4.89 23.50
N THR A 197 8.18 -3.63 23.94
CA THR A 197 9.30 -2.92 24.59
C THR A 197 9.79 -3.61 25.86
N LYS A 198 8.89 -4.23 26.64
CA LYS A 198 9.26 -5.00 27.84
C LYS A 198 9.98 -6.31 27.49
N VAL A 199 9.69 -6.89 26.32
CA VAL A 199 10.33 -8.11 25.85
C VAL A 199 11.75 -7.82 25.33
N VAL A 200 11.94 -6.74 24.58
CA VAL A 200 13.24 -6.38 23.97
C VAL A 200 14.25 -5.83 24.98
N LYS A 201 13.79 -5.26 26.11
CA LYS A 201 14.66 -4.76 27.19
C LYS A 201 15.14 -5.83 28.18
N ARG A 202 14.87 -7.11 27.93
CA ARG A 202 15.40 -8.24 28.72
C ARG A 202 16.60 -8.85 28.02
#